data_AF-A0A5T1SQZ1-F1
#
_entry.id   AF-A0A5T1SQZ1-F1
#
_cell.length_a   1.000
_cell.length_b   1.000
_cell.length_c   1.000
_cell.angle_alpha   90.00
_cell.angle_beta   90.00
_cell.angle_gamma   90.00
#
_symmetry.space_group_name_H-M   'P 1'
#
loop_
_entity.id
_entity.type
_entity.pdbx_description
1 polymer ?
#
loop_
_entity_poly.entity_id
_entity_poly.type
_entity_poly.pdbx_seq_one_letter_code
_entity_poly.pdbx_strand_id
1 'polypeptide(L)'
;YIDVTTNLPCFTYSIPLYKDSKFIGVLAVDVLAADLQAEFENLPGRTFVFDEENKVFVSTDKALLQQGYDISAIANLAKTKKDFEPFEYTRPKDHSERFAVCAKVSGIYTACVGEPVEQIEAPVYKIAFIQTAIVIFTSIISVILLYFIVSK
;
A
#
# COMPACT_ATOMS: atom_id res chain seq x y z
N TYR A 1 -1.62 -22.46 4.03
CA TYR A 1 -1.70 -23.78 4.69
C TYR A 1 -1.54 -23.54 6.20
N ILE A 2 -1.94 -24.47 7.07
CA ILE A 2 -1.64 -24.37 8.51
C ILE A 2 -0.48 -25.32 8.76
N ASP A 3 0.65 -24.80 9.23
CA ASP A 3 1.78 -25.62 9.64
C ASP A 3 1.34 -26.51 10.81
N VAL A 4 1.52 -27.82 10.66
CA VAL A 4 1.12 -28.82 11.65
C VAL A 4 1.93 -28.74 12.94
N THR A 5 3.14 -28.18 12.88
CA THR A 5 4.07 -28.11 14.03
C THR A 5 3.74 -26.92 14.94
N THR A 6 3.59 -25.73 14.35
CA THR A 6 3.32 -24.48 15.06
C THR A 6 1.82 -24.15 15.16
N ASN A 7 0.98 -24.81 14.37
CA ASN A 7 -0.45 -24.51 14.22
C ASN A 7 -0.71 -23.06 13.75
N LEU A 8 0.22 -22.49 12.99
CA LEU A 8 0.14 -21.13 12.43
C LEU A 8 0.00 -21.18 10.90
N PRO A 9 -0.63 -20.16 10.29
CA PRO A 9 -0.66 -20.05 8.84
C PRO A 9 0.75 -19.92 8.23
N CYS A 10 1.02 -20.67 7.16
CA CYS A 10 2.29 -20.66 6.45
C CYS A 10 2.13 -20.80 4.92
N PHE A 11 3.22 -20.43 4.23
CA PHE A 11 3.48 -20.71 2.82
C PHE A 11 4.43 -21.90 2.72
N THR A 12 4.02 -22.95 2.02
CA THR A 12 4.84 -24.14 1.80
C THR A 12 5.42 -24.14 0.40
N TYR A 13 6.74 -24.13 0.30
CA TYR A 13 7.46 -24.31 -0.96
C TYR A 13 7.94 -25.75 -1.03
N SER A 14 7.53 -26.48 -2.06
CA SER A 14 7.88 -27.90 -2.19
C SER A 14 8.51 -28.24 -3.54
N ILE A 15 9.49 -29.14 -3.51
CA ILE A 15 10.17 -29.64 -4.70
C ILE A 15 10.29 -31.18 -4.63
N PRO A 16 9.94 -31.89 -5.71
CA PRO A 16 10.14 -33.33 -5.76
C PRO A 16 11.62 -33.67 -5.91
N LEU A 17 12.07 -34.69 -5.17
CA LEU A 17 13.44 -35.18 -5.20
C LEU A 17 13.51 -36.48 -6.02
N TYR A 18 14.46 -36.52 -6.95
CA TYR A 18 14.73 -37.67 -7.80
C TYR A 18 16.18 -38.11 -7.67
N LYS A 19 16.42 -39.41 -7.71
CA LYS A 19 17.75 -40.02 -7.87
C LYS A 19 17.67 -41.11 -8.91
N ASP A 20 18.58 -41.07 -9.87
CA ASP A 20 18.59 -41.99 -11.02
C ASP A 20 17.22 -42.03 -11.73
N SER A 21 16.62 -40.85 -11.90
CA SER A 21 15.27 -40.65 -12.47
C SER A 21 14.12 -41.32 -11.70
N LYS A 22 14.38 -41.87 -10.52
CA LYS A 22 13.35 -42.43 -9.63
C LYS A 22 12.98 -41.42 -8.55
N PHE A 23 11.69 -41.23 -8.35
CA PHE A 23 11.15 -40.40 -7.28
C PHE A 23 11.56 -40.97 -5.91
N ILE A 24 12.06 -40.10 -5.02
CA ILE A 24 12.48 -40.47 -3.67
C ILE A 24 11.56 -39.86 -2.61
N GLY A 25 11.08 -38.63 -2.85
CA GLY A 25 10.28 -37.90 -1.88
C GLY A 25 10.10 -36.44 -2.27
N VAL A 26 9.58 -35.64 -1.34
CA VAL A 26 9.36 -34.20 -1.51
C VAL A 26 10.08 -33.46 -0.40
N LEU A 27 10.90 -32.47 -0.77
CA LEU A 27 11.41 -31.48 0.17
C LEU A 27 10.39 -30.35 0.25
N ALA A 28 9.93 -30.04 1.45
CA ALA A 28 9.03 -28.92 1.72
C ALA A 28 9.67 -27.97 2.73
N VAL A 29 9.55 -26.67 2.49
CA VAL A 29 9.99 -25.60 3.38
C VAL A 29 8.79 -24.72 3.69
N ASP A 30 8.48 -24.59 4.98
CA ASP A 30 7.40 -23.74 5.46
C ASP A 30 7.94 -22.39 5.92
N VAL A 31 7.33 -21.32 5.41
CA VAL A 31 7.58 -19.94 5.82
C VAL A 31 6.32 -19.43 6.51
N LEU A 32 6.41 -19.05 7.79
CA LEU A 32 5.25 -18.61 8.54
C LEU A 32 4.75 -17.27 8.00
N ALA A 33 3.42 -17.10 7.93
CA ALA A 33 2.83 -15.80 7.62
C ALA A 33 3.17 -14.76 8.70
N ALA A 34 3.42 -15.21 9.93
CA ALA A 34 3.87 -14.35 11.03
C ALA A 34 5.26 -13.73 10.77
N ASP A 35 6.18 -14.49 10.15
CA ASP A 35 7.51 -13.97 9.80
C ASP A 35 7.39 -12.89 8.72
N LEU A 36 6.56 -13.15 7.69
CA LEU A 36 6.25 -12.15 6.67
C LEU A 36 5.54 -10.93 7.25
N GLN A 37 4.65 -11.12 8.23
CA GLN A 37 3.98 -10.03 8.93
C GLN A 37 5.00 -9.15 9.69
N ALA A 38 6.02 -9.73 10.32
CA ALA A 38 7.07 -8.98 11.00
C ALA A 38 7.86 -8.07 10.04
N GLU A 39 8.10 -8.52 8.81
CA GLU A 39 8.69 -7.68 7.75
C GLU A 39 7.78 -6.50 7.38
N PHE A 40 6.47 -6.75 7.29
CA PHE A 40 5.48 -5.70 6.97
C PHE A 40 5.37 -4.63 8.05
N GLU A 41 5.58 -4.96 9.32
CA GLU A 41 5.51 -3.97 10.42
C GLU A 41 6.54 -2.83 10.28
N ASN A 42 7.60 -3.03 9.49
CA ASN A 42 8.65 -2.04 9.26
C ASN A 42 8.46 -1.22 7.97
N LEU A 43 7.42 -1.51 7.17
CA LEU A 43 7.16 -0.80 5.92
C LEU A 43 6.46 0.55 6.15
N PRO A 44 6.78 1.59 5.36
CA PRO A 44 6.06 2.85 5.42
C PRO A 44 4.66 2.73 4.80
N GLY A 45 3.79 3.65 5.23
CA GLY A 45 2.42 3.75 4.74
C GLY A 45 1.56 2.55 5.08
N ARG A 46 0.29 2.62 4.68
CA ARG A 46 -0.66 1.53 4.87
C ARG A 46 -0.57 0.52 3.73
N THR A 47 0.35 -0.42 3.87
CA THR A 47 0.68 -1.47 2.90
C THR A 47 0.15 -2.82 3.36
N PHE A 48 -0.47 -3.59 2.47
CA PHE A 48 -1.06 -4.89 2.80
C PHE A 48 -1.18 -5.81 1.58
N VAL A 49 -1.34 -7.11 1.82
CA VAL A 49 -1.48 -8.13 0.76
C VAL A 49 -2.69 -9.00 1.03
N PHE A 50 -3.46 -9.27 -0.02
CA PHE A 50 -4.61 -10.16 0.01
C PHE A 50 -4.57 -11.24 -1.07
N ASP A 51 -5.26 -12.35 -0.82
CA ASP A 51 -5.42 -13.48 -1.73
C ASP A 51 -6.61 -13.32 -2.70
N GLU A 52 -6.86 -14.32 -3.54
CA GLU A 52 -7.95 -14.28 -4.52
C GLU A 52 -9.36 -14.22 -3.89
N GLU A 53 -9.49 -14.65 -2.63
CA GLU A 53 -10.70 -14.58 -1.82
C GLU A 53 -10.86 -13.20 -1.13
N ASN A 54 -9.99 -12.24 -1.44
CA ASN A 54 -9.92 -10.93 -0.81
C ASN A 54 -9.64 -11.00 0.71
N LYS A 55 -8.95 -12.04 1.20
CA LYS A 55 -8.51 -12.11 2.59
C LYS A 55 -7.13 -11.52 2.75
N VAL A 56 -7.00 -10.55 3.65
CA VAL A 56 -5.71 -9.97 4.02
C VAL A 56 -4.99 -10.94 4.96
N PHE A 57 -3.73 -11.25 4.66
CA PHE A 57 -2.90 -12.14 5.48
C PHE A 57 -1.64 -11.45 6.02
N VAL A 58 -1.23 -10.32 5.44
CA VAL A 58 -0.19 -9.43 5.99
C VAL A 58 -0.52 -7.96 5.75
N SER A 59 -0.18 -7.10 6.70
CA SER A 59 -0.51 -5.66 6.65
C SER A 59 0.32 -4.84 7.65
N THR A 60 0.70 -3.62 7.28
CA THR A 60 1.23 -2.62 8.24
C THR A 60 0.15 -2.15 9.21
N ASP A 61 -1.11 -2.08 8.78
CA ASP A 61 -2.29 -1.79 9.60
C ASP A 61 -2.93 -3.09 10.08
N LYS A 62 -2.66 -3.47 11.34
CA LYS A 62 -3.15 -4.72 11.95
C LYS A 62 -4.68 -4.83 12.00
N ALA A 63 -5.42 -3.72 11.86
CA ALA A 63 -6.87 -3.78 11.81
C ALA A 63 -7.38 -4.56 10.57
N LEU A 64 -6.63 -4.54 9.47
CA LEU A 64 -6.94 -5.29 8.26
C LEU A 64 -6.88 -6.82 8.44
N LEU A 65 -6.15 -7.29 9.44
CA LEU A 65 -6.00 -8.73 9.74
C LEU A 65 -7.18 -9.28 10.56
N GLN A 66 -8.06 -8.42 11.05
CA GLN A 66 -9.22 -8.85 11.82
C GLN A 66 -10.21 -9.61 10.94
N GLN A 67 -10.76 -10.69 11.47
CA GLN A 67 -11.77 -11.49 10.78
C GLN A 67 -12.99 -10.62 10.44
N GLY A 68 -13.43 -10.68 9.18
CA GLY A 68 -14.59 -9.93 8.69
C GLY A 68 -14.30 -8.46 8.36
N TYR A 69 -13.03 -8.02 8.39
CA TYR A 69 -12.68 -6.69 7.89
C TYR A 69 -12.96 -6.61 6.38
N ASP A 70 -13.78 -5.63 5.98
CA ASP A 70 -14.19 -5.47 4.58
C ASP A 70 -13.16 -4.68 3.75
N ILE A 71 -12.54 -5.35 2.77
CA ILE A 71 -11.69 -4.76 1.74
C ILE A 71 -12.30 -4.81 0.34
N SER A 72 -13.58 -5.17 0.21
CA SER A 72 -14.23 -5.42 -1.08
C SER A 72 -14.10 -4.24 -2.05
N ALA A 73 -14.27 -3.01 -1.55
CA ALA A 73 -14.14 -1.79 -2.37
C ALA A 73 -12.77 -1.70 -3.07
N ILE A 74 -11.67 -1.78 -2.31
CA ILE A 74 -10.33 -1.70 -2.88
C ILE A 74 -9.98 -2.96 -3.68
N ALA A 75 -10.37 -4.15 -3.20
CA ALA A 75 -10.04 -5.41 -3.85
C ALA A 75 -10.72 -5.55 -5.23
N ASN A 76 -11.97 -5.11 -5.35
CA ASN A 76 -12.69 -5.15 -6.62
C ASN A 76 -12.13 -4.12 -7.62
N LEU A 77 -11.79 -2.92 -7.15
CA LEU A 77 -11.14 -1.92 -8.01
C LEU A 77 -9.77 -2.40 -8.48
N ALA A 78 -8.94 -2.95 -7.59
CA ALA A 78 -7.61 -3.47 -7.91
C ALA A 78 -7.65 -4.54 -9.03
N LYS A 79 -8.72 -5.35 -9.12
CA LYS A 79 -8.89 -6.34 -10.20
C LYS A 79 -9.10 -5.72 -11.58
N THR A 80 -9.58 -4.47 -11.64
CA THR A 80 -9.85 -3.75 -12.90
C THR A 80 -8.69 -2.85 -13.34
N LYS A 81 -7.74 -2.62 -12.44
CA LYS A 81 -6.63 -1.68 -12.62
C LYS A 81 -5.38 -2.42 -13.05
N LYS A 82 -4.55 -1.76 -13.88
CA LYS A 82 -3.22 -2.28 -14.19
C LYS A 82 -2.35 -2.20 -12.96
N ASP A 83 -1.33 -3.06 -12.90
CA ASP A 83 -0.32 -2.97 -11.85
C ASP A 83 0.28 -1.55 -11.81
N PHE A 84 0.34 -1.01 -10.61
CA PHE A 84 0.80 0.35 -10.30
C PHE A 84 -0.04 1.49 -10.87
N GLU A 85 -1.21 1.22 -11.46
CA GLU A 85 -2.17 2.26 -11.83
C GLU A 85 -2.86 2.79 -10.55
N PRO A 86 -2.75 4.09 -10.24
CA PRO A 86 -3.40 4.63 -9.07
C PRO A 86 -4.91 4.79 -9.25
N PHE A 87 -5.64 4.69 -8.15
CA PHE A 87 -7.08 4.89 -8.13
C PHE A 87 -7.58 5.38 -6.78
N GLU A 88 -8.72 6.05 -6.81
CA GLU A 88 -9.44 6.47 -5.61
C GLU A 88 -10.56 5.49 -5.28
N TYR A 89 -10.91 5.40 -3.99
CA TYR A 89 -12.03 4.61 -3.52
C TYR A 89 -12.55 5.14 -2.17
N THR A 90 -13.85 4.99 -1.95
CA THR A 90 -14.45 5.25 -0.64
C THR A 90 -14.32 3.99 0.23
N ARG A 91 -13.72 4.12 1.43
CA ARG A 91 -13.60 2.99 2.36
C ARG A 91 -14.95 2.66 2.99
N PRO A 92 -15.42 1.40 2.93
CA PRO A 92 -16.74 1.01 3.47
C PRO A 92 -16.93 1.30 4.97
N LYS A 93 -15.85 1.17 5.77
CA LYS A 93 -15.89 1.28 7.24
C LYS A 93 -16.21 2.69 7.75
N ASP A 94 -15.62 3.71 7.13
CA ASP A 94 -15.64 5.09 7.63
C ASP A 94 -16.07 6.11 6.57
N HIS A 95 -16.43 5.65 5.36
CA HIS A 95 -16.81 6.47 4.21
C HIS A 95 -15.76 7.53 3.82
N SER A 96 -14.51 7.36 4.26
CA SER A 96 -13.44 8.27 3.88
C SER A 96 -12.94 7.99 2.47
N GLU A 97 -12.63 9.05 1.73
CA GLU A 97 -11.97 8.97 0.43
C GLU A 97 -10.51 8.59 0.61
N ARG A 98 -10.10 7.59 -0.16
CA ARG A 98 -8.78 6.97 -0.09
C ARG A 98 -8.20 6.89 -1.49
N PHE A 99 -6.89 7.01 -1.56
CA PHE A 99 -6.11 6.74 -2.75
C PHE A 99 -5.35 5.43 -2.55
N ALA A 100 -5.25 4.62 -3.60
CA ALA A 100 -4.52 3.36 -3.57
C ALA A 100 -3.75 3.09 -4.86
N VAL A 101 -2.70 2.30 -4.72
CA VAL A 101 -1.94 1.71 -5.80
C VAL A 101 -1.76 0.23 -5.47
N CYS A 102 -2.04 -0.65 -6.43
CA CYS A 102 -1.94 -2.09 -6.23
C CYS A 102 -1.14 -2.76 -7.35
N ALA A 103 -0.57 -3.93 -7.06
CA ALA A 103 0.10 -4.77 -8.03
C ALA A 103 -0.08 -6.26 -7.71
N LYS A 104 -0.13 -7.10 -8.74
CA LYS A 104 -0.12 -8.55 -8.61
C LYS A 104 1.26 -9.05 -8.17
N VAL A 105 1.27 -9.98 -7.22
CA VAL A 105 2.48 -10.63 -6.69
C VAL A 105 2.31 -12.14 -6.82
N SER A 106 3.28 -12.80 -7.44
CA SER A 106 3.27 -14.26 -7.66
C SER A 106 2.01 -14.78 -8.38
N GLY A 107 1.36 -13.93 -9.19
CA GLY A 107 0.17 -14.26 -9.99
C GLY A 107 -1.16 -14.35 -9.24
N ILE A 108 -1.14 -14.76 -7.97
CA ILE A 108 -2.37 -15.04 -7.18
C ILE A 108 -2.61 -14.04 -6.05
N TYR A 109 -1.59 -13.31 -5.61
CA TYR A 109 -1.73 -12.32 -4.54
C TYR A 109 -1.80 -10.92 -5.11
N THR A 110 -2.39 -10.00 -4.36
CA THR A 110 -2.44 -8.58 -4.70
C THR A 110 -1.90 -7.77 -3.53
N ALA A 111 -0.81 -7.05 -3.75
CA ALA A 111 -0.24 -6.11 -2.80
C ALA A 111 -0.78 -4.72 -3.09
N CYS A 112 -1.15 -3.98 -2.06
CA CYS A 112 -1.65 -2.62 -2.17
C CYS A 112 -0.99 -1.72 -1.12
N VAL A 113 -0.80 -0.47 -1.48
CA VAL A 113 -0.58 0.65 -0.56
C VAL A 113 -1.75 1.62 -0.72
N GLY A 114 -2.29 2.14 0.37
CA GLY A 114 -3.38 3.11 0.26
C GLY A 114 -3.51 4.05 1.45
N GLU A 115 -3.60 5.34 1.16
CA GLU A 115 -3.65 6.43 2.15
C GLU A 115 -4.96 7.22 2.00
N PRO A 116 -5.45 7.87 3.08
CA PRO A 116 -6.50 8.87 2.96
C PRO A 116 -6.06 9.99 2.00
N VAL A 117 -6.98 10.46 1.15
CA VAL A 117 -6.68 11.56 0.20
C VAL A 117 -6.22 12.80 0.95
N GLU A 118 -6.79 13.08 2.13
CA GLU A 118 -6.37 14.19 3.00
C GLU A 118 -4.87 14.14 3.39
N GLN A 119 -4.29 12.94 3.59
CA GLN A 119 -2.87 12.80 3.90
C GLN A 119 -1.97 13.14 2.70
N ILE A 120 -2.49 12.98 1.47
CA ILE A 120 -1.81 13.34 0.23
C ILE A 120 -1.98 14.84 -0.06
N GLU A 121 -3.18 15.37 0.14
CA GLU A 121 -3.51 16.76 -0.18
C GLU A 121 -2.99 17.78 0.85
N ALA A 122 -2.98 17.44 2.14
CA ALA A 122 -2.58 18.40 3.19
C ALA A 122 -1.16 18.95 3.01
N PRO A 123 -0.12 18.14 2.67
CA PRO A 123 1.20 18.65 2.32
C PRO A 123 1.16 19.59 1.11
N VAL A 124 0.38 19.25 0.08
CA VAL A 124 0.25 20.03 -1.16
C VAL A 124 -0.37 21.39 -0.88
N TYR A 125 -1.48 21.43 -0.14
CA TYR A 125 -2.13 22.70 0.24
C TYR A 125 -1.22 23.58 1.10
N LYS A 126 -0.47 22.98 2.03
CA LYS A 126 0.47 23.73 2.87
C LYS A 126 1.56 24.40 2.02
N ILE A 127 2.12 23.69 1.05
CA ILE A 127 3.14 24.23 0.13
C ILE A 127 2.54 25.32 -0.75
N ALA A 128 1.37 25.07 -1.35
CA ALA A 128 0.68 26.04 -2.20
C ALA A 128 0.36 27.34 -1.46
N PHE A 129 -0.08 27.25 -0.20
CA PHE A 129 -0.35 28.41 0.65
C PHE A 129 0.93 29.22 0.92
N ILE A 130 2.02 28.57 1.32
CA ILE A 130 3.32 29.23 1.56
C ILE A 130 3.81 29.92 0.29
N GLN A 131 3.74 29.24 -0.86
CA GLN A 131 4.18 29.79 -2.13
C GLN A 131 3.34 30.99 -2.57
N THR A 132 2.02 30.93 -2.37
CA THR A 132 1.11 32.05 -2.64
C THR A 132 1.46 33.28 -1.80
N ALA A 133 1.72 33.09 -0.51
CA ALA A 133 2.13 34.19 0.36
C ALA A 133 3.45 34.83 -0.11
N ILE A 134 4.46 34.04 -0.46
CA ILE A 134 5.75 34.54 -0.97
C ILE A 134 5.55 35.36 -2.25
N VAL A 135 4.74 34.88 -3.20
CA VAL A 135 4.46 35.60 -4.45
C VAL A 135 3.79 36.95 -4.19
N ILE A 136 2.82 37.01 -3.26
CA ILE A 136 2.16 38.28 -2.90
C ILE A 136 3.17 39.27 -2.31
N PHE A 137 3.95 38.86 -1.32
CA PHE A 137 4.94 39.74 -0.68
C PHE A 137 6.01 40.24 -1.65
N THR A 138 6.57 39.34 -2.47
CA THR A 138 7.59 39.71 -3.47
C THR A 138 7.04 40.63 -4.55
N SER A 139 5.78 40.44 -4.97
CA SER A 139 5.12 41.33 -5.93
C SER A 139 4.95 42.74 -5.38
N ILE A 140 4.48 42.88 -4.13
CA ILE A 140 4.33 44.18 -3.46
C ILE A 140 5.67 44.90 -3.35
N ILE A 141 6.71 44.20 -2.88
CA ILE A 141 8.06 44.76 -2.76
C ILE A 141 8.60 45.21 -4.13
N SER A 142 8.37 44.40 -5.18
CA SER A 142 8.82 44.72 -6.53
C SER A 142 8.16 46.00 -7.08
N VAL A 143 6.85 46.16 -6.87
CA VAL A 143 6.12 47.39 -7.27
C VAL A 143 6.64 48.60 -6.50
N ILE A 144 6.89 48.46 -5.20
CA ILE A 144 7.45 49.54 -4.37
C ILE A 144 8.85 49.93 -4.88
N LEU A 145 9.73 48.96 -5.14
CA LEU A 145 11.07 49.21 -5.66
C LEU A 145 11.03 49.90 -7.03
N LEU A 146 10.18 49.43 -7.94
CA LEU A 146 9.99 50.06 -9.24
C LEU A 146 9.50 51.50 -9.11
N TYR A 147 8.55 51.76 -8.20
CA TYR A 147 8.06 53.12 -7.94
C TYR A 147 9.20 54.05 -7.48
N PHE A 148 10.06 53.60 -6.57
CA PHE A 148 11.22 54.38 -6.10
C PHE A 148 12.29 54.61 -7.17
N ILE A 149 12.48 53.66 -8.09
CA ILE A 149 13.44 53.80 -9.20
C ILE A 149 12.92 54.79 -10.24
N VAL A 150 11.63 54.73 -10.58
CA VAL A 150 11.03 55.55 -11.66
C VAL A 150 10.62 56.95 -11.19
N SER A 151 10.23 57.13 -9.92
CA SER A 151 9.86 58.46 -9.39
C SER A 151 11.06 59.30 -8.92
N LYS A 152 12.27 58.98 -9.39
CA LYS A 152 13.50 59.72 -9.14
C LYS A 152 14.02 60.30 -10.45
#